data_AF-A0A165Y2C4-F1
#
_entry.id   AF-A0A165Y2C4-F1
#
_cell.length_a   1.000
_cell.length_b   1.000
_cell.length_c   1.000
_cell.angle_alpha   90.00
_cell.angle_beta   90.00
_cell.angle_gamma   90.00
#
_symmetry.space_group_name_H-M   'P 1'
#
loop_
_entity.id
_entity.type
_entity.pdbx_description
1 polymer ?
#
loop_
_entity_poly.entity_id
_entity_poly.type
_entity_poly.pdbx_seq_one_letter_code
_entity_poly.pdbx_strand_id
1 'polypeptide(L)'
;PRATWNRKSESILLDSLKESKAAGLGGDNNFQPGAFQAVVNRLTEAGYRFDVSQVKSRWNRFKKAHGIVKHLRSLSGFGWDDTKKIVTAEPDVWKGLLYK
;
A
#
# COMPACT_ATOMS: atom_id res chain seq x y z
N PRO A 1 18.56 7.84 -7.92
CA PRO A 1 17.51 7.90 -8.97
C PRO A 1 16.12 7.65 -8.40
N ARG A 2 15.04 8.19 -8.98
CA ARG A 2 13.68 7.91 -8.52
C ARG A 2 13.24 6.52 -9.02
N ALA A 3 12.73 5.67 -8.13
CA ALA A 3 12.19 4.37 -8.51
C ALA A 3 10.91 4.54 -9.36
N THR A 4 10.84 3.81 -10.47
CA THR A 4 9.67 3.78 -11.36
C THR A 4 8.89 2.50 -11.08
N TRP A 5 7.78 2.65 -10.34
CA TRP A 5 6.91 1.54 -9.97
C TRP A 5 5.86 1.28 -11.04
N ASN A 6 5.69 0.01 -11.40
CA ASN A 6 4.60 -0.48 -12.24
C ASN A 6 3.81 -1.58 -11.51
N ARG A 7 2.69 -2.02 -12.09
CA ARG A 7 1.82 -3.04 -11.48
C ARG A 7 2.56 -4.33 -11.08
N LYS A 8 3.49 -4.81 -11.92
CA LYS A 8 4.27 -6.03 -11.63
C LYS A 8 5.18 -5.84 -10.42
N SER A 9 5.96 -4.76 -10.39
CA SER A 9 6.84 -4.44 -9.25
C SER A 9 6.06 -4.18 -7.95
N GLU A 10 4.87 -3.60 -8.05
CA GLU A 10 3.99 -3.36 -6.90
C GLU A 10 3.38 -4.65 -6.36
N SER A 11 2.98 -5.59 -7.24
CA SER A 11 2.54 -6.92 -6.83
C SER A 11 3.67 -7.65 -6.09
N ILE A 12 4.88 -7.68 -6.66
CA ILE A 12 6.04 -8.32 -6.02
C ILE A 12 6.26 -7.74 -4.62
N LEU A 13 6.19 -6.42 -4.45
CA LEU A 13 6.31 -5.80 -3.13
C LEU A 13 5.23 -6.31 -2.18
N LEU A 14 3.96 -6.23 -2.58
CA LEU A 14 2.84 -6.57 -1.69
C LEU A 14 2.84 -8.06 -1.33
N ASP A 15 3.11 -8.95 -2.28
CA ASP A 15 3.11 -10.39 -2.06
C ASP A 15 4.28 -10.81 -1.18
N SER A 16 5.47 -10.24 -1.41
CA SER A 16 6.64 -10.47 -0.56
C SER A 16 6.44 -9.99 0.88
N LEU A 17 5.75 -8.86 1.08
CA LEU A 17 5.41 -8.38 2.42
C LEU A 17 4.34 -9.26 3.08
N LYS A 18 3.34 -9.77 2.34
CA LYS A 18 2.36 -10.72 2.87
C LYS A 18 3.04 -12.00 3.35
N GLU A 19 3.96 -12.55 2.56
CA GLU A 19 4.72 -13.74 2.92
C GLU A 19 5.64 -13.48 4.11
N SER A 20 6.31 -12.32 4.15
CA SER A 20 7.12 -11.91 5.30
C SER A 20 6.26 -11.84 6.58
N LYS A 21 5.01 -11.36 6.48
CA LYS A 21 4.07 -11.36 7.60
C LYS A 21 3.73 -12.78 8.06
N ALA A 22 3.45 -13.68 7.12
CA ALA A 22 3.13 -15.08 7.41
C ALA A 22 4.31 -15.82 8.07
N ALA A 23 5.54 -15.46 7.70
CA ALA A 23 6.78 -16.02 8.28
C ALA A 23 7.18 -15.40 9.64
N GLY A 24 6.30 -14.59 10.27
CA GLY A 24 6.58 -13.98 11.58
C GLY A 24 7.51 -12.76 11.55
N LEU A 25 7.84 -12.22 10.36
CA LEU A 25 8.65 -11.00 10.21
C LEU A 25 7.80 -9.71 10.23
N GLY A 26 6.54 -9.80 10.66
CA GLY A 26 5.70 -8.65 10.99
C GLY A 26 5.97 -8.20 12.42
N GLY A 27 6.50 -7.00 12.62
CA GLY A 27 6.51 -6.35 13.93
C GLY A 27 5.14 -5.72 14.26
N ASP A 28 4.99 -5.26 15.50
CA ASP A 28 3.71 -4.79 16.07
C ASP A 28 3.01 -3.70 15.22
N ASN A 29 3.78 -2.86 14.53
CA ASN A 29 3.27 -1.72 13.74
C ASN A 29 3.80 -1.65 12.30
N ASN A 30 4.84 -2.43 11.97
CA ASN A 30 5.50 -2.41 10.67
C ASN A 30 6.34 -3.67 10.44
N PHE A 31 6.87 -3.83 9.24
CA PHE A 31 7.75 -4.93 8.89
C PHE A 31 9.17 -4.75 9.43
N GLN A 32 9.80 -5.86 9.80
CA GLN A 32 11.22 -5.88 10.18
C GLN A 32 12.12 -5.48 9.00
N PRO A 33 13.33 -4.94 9.23
CA PRO A 33 14.26 -4.59 8.16
C PRO A 33 14.51 -5.72 7.14
N GLY A 34 14.59 -6.97 7.62
CA GLY A 34 14.78 -8.15 6.77
C GLY A 34 13.65 -8.40 5.76
N ALA A 35 12.42 -8.04 6.08
CA ALA A 35 11.29 -8.16 5.16
C ALA A 35 11.44 -7.22 3.95
N PHE A 36 11.90 -5.98 4.18
CA PHE A 36 12.17 -5.05 3.07
C PHE A 36 13.35 -5.48 2.21
N GLN A 37 14.36 -6.12 2.81
CA GLN A 37 15.46 -6.71 2.06
C GLN A 37 14.99 -7.89 1.18
N ALA A 38 14.11 -8.75 1.70
CA ALA A 38 13.51 -9.82 0.91
C ALA A 38 12.74 -9.28 -0.31
N VAL A 39 12.03 -8.16 -0.15
CA VAL A 39 11.39 -7.48 -1.30
C VAL A 39 12.41 -7.00 -2.33
N VAL A 40 13.52 -6.37 -1.90
CA VAL A 40 14.58 -5.91 -2.80
C VAL A 40 15.17 -7.07 -3.60
N ASN A 41 15.40 -8.22 -2.95
CA ASN A 41 15.97 -9.40 -3.61
C ASN A 41 15.04 -9.91 -4.73
N ARG A 42 13.73 -10.07 -4.45
CA ARG A 42 12.75 -10.51 -5.44
C ARG A 42 12.55 -9.52 -6.59
N LEU A 43 12.60 -8.22 -6.29
CA LEU A 43 12.57 -7.19 -7.31
C LEU A 43 13.80 -7.27 -8.22
N THR A 44 14.98 -7.53 -7.64
CA THR A 44 16.24 -7.71 -8.38
C THR A 44 16.17 -8.92 -9.30
N GLU A 45 15.67 -10.05 -8.82
CA GLU A 45 15.42 -11.27 -9.61
C GLU A 45 14.45 -10.99 -10.79
N ALA A 46 13.46 -10.12 -10.58
CA ALA A 46 12.52 -9.70 -11.61
C ALA A 46 13.05 -8.59 -12.53
N GLY A 47 14.31 -8.18 -12.41
CA GLY A 47 14.97 -7.18 -13.27
C GLY A 47 14.84 -5.72 -12.82
N TYR A 48 14.29 -5.46 -11.62
CA TYR A 48 14.18 -4.13 -11.06
C TYR A 48 15.36 -3.82 -10.14
N ARG A 49 15.93 -2.61 -10.25
CA ARG A 49 17.01 -2.14 -9.37
C ARG A 49 16.48 -1.10 -8.40
N PHE A 50 15.89 -1.55 -7.30
CA PHE A 50 15.44 -0.68 -6.20
C PHE A 50 16.26 -0.91 -4.93
N ASP A 51 16.43 0.15 -4.15
CA ASP A 51 17.02 0.05 -2.81
C ASP A 51 15.94 -0.07 -1.72
N VAL A 52 16.37 -0.44 -0.52
CA VAL A 52 15.48 -0.62 0.65
C VAL A 52 14.70 0.66 0.98
N SER A 53 15.31 1.84 0.82
CA SER A 53 14.64 3.11 1.11
C SER A 53 13.48 3.38 0.14
N GLN A 54 13.66 3.04 -1.14
CA GLN A 54 12.64 3.16 -2.18
C GLN A 54 11.48 2.20 -1.93
N VAL A 55 11.77 0.95 -1.54
CA VAL A 55 10.74 -0.03 -1.15
C VAL A 55 9.96 0.44 0.08
N LYS A 56 10.65 0.89 1.14
CA LYS A 56 10.01 1.46 2.34
C LYS A 56 9.14 2.67 2.00
N SER A 57 9.63 3.57 1.16
CA SER A 57 8.87 4.73 0.70
C SER A 57 7.59 4.33 -0.02
N ARG A 58 7.66 3.33 -0.91
CA ARG A 58 6.49 2.82 -1.62
C ARG A 58 5.49 2.16 -0.68
N TRP A 59 5.95 1.35 0.26
CA TRP A 59 5.11 0.75 1.29
C TRP A 59 4.38 1.80 2.13
N ASN A 60 5.08 2.87 2.54
CA ASN A 60 4.46 3.96 3.30
C ASN A 60 3.36 4.68 2.49
N ARG A 61 3.53 4.82 1.17
CA ARG A 61 2.46 5.35 0.29
C ARG A 61 1.24 4.43 0.27
N PHE A 62 1.43 3.11 0.18
CA PHE A 62 0.33 2.15 0.27
C PHE A 62 -0.37 2.19 1.63
N LYS A 63 0.37 2.24 2.74
CA LYS A 63 -0.20 2.41 4.08
C LYS A 63 -1.02 3.68 4.18
N LYS A 64 -0.52 4.82 3.66
CA LYS A 64 -1.25 6.09 3.68
C LYS A 64 -2.54 6.03 2.86
N ALA A 65 -2.47 5.50 1.64
CA ALA A 65 -3.65 5.35 0.78
C ALA A 65 -4.70 4.42 1.42
N HIS A 66 -4.28 3.29 1.97
CA HIS A 66 -5.15 2.39 2.72
C HIS A 66 -5.77 3.09 3.95
N GLY A 67 -4.99 3.88 4.68
CA GLY A 67 -5.48 4.67 5.81
C GLY A 67 -6.58 5.65 5.40
N ILE A 68 -6.42 6.35 4.27
CA ILE A 68 -7.45 7.24 3.71
C ILE A 68 -8.70 6.46 3.36
N VAL A 69 -8.58 5.36 2.62
CA VAL A 69 -9.74 4.51 2.24
C VAL A 69 -10.45 3.97 3.48
N LYS A 70 -9.70 3.47 4.48
CA LYS A 70 -10.26 2.98 5.74
C LYS A 70 -11.02 4.08 6.48
N HIS A 71 -10.46 5.29 6.54
CA HIS A 71 -11.10 6.43 7.19
C HIS A 71 -12.39 6.81 6.47
N LEU A 72 -12.36 6.99 5.14
CA LEU A 72 -13.55 7.33 4.37
C LEU A 72 -14.66 6.29 4.59
N ARG A 73 -14.32 5.00 4.53
CA ARG A 73 -15.28 3.91 4.78
C ARG A 73 -15.83 3.85 6.21
N SER A 74 -15.22 4.53 7.17
CA SER A 74 -15.74 4.65 8.54
C SER A 74 -16.71 5.82 8.72
N LEU A 75 -16.81 6.72 7.74
CA LEU A 75 -17.72 7.86 7.77
C LEU A 75 -19.10 7.47 7.24
N SER A 76 -20.15 8.06 7.81
CA SER A 76 -21.53 7.88 7.31
C SER A 76 -21.67 8.42 5.89
N GLY A 77 -22.43 7.72 5.05
CA GLY A 77 -22.67 8.08 3.65
C GLY A 77 -21.60 7.61 2.66
N PHE A 78 -20.50 7.02 3.14
CA PHE A 78 -19.47 6.42 2.28
C PHE A 78 -19.67 4.90 2.15
N GLY A 79 -19.62 4.43 0.92
CA GLY A 79 -19.68 3.02 0.53
C GLY A 79 -18.38 2.52 -0.12
N TRP A 80 -18.46 1.34 -0.72
CA TRP A 80 -17.35 0.69 -1.43
C TRP A 80 -17.85 -0.01 -2.68
N ASP A 81 -17.27 0.32 -3.83
CA ASP A 81 -17.46 -0.46 -5.07
C ASP A 81 -16.42 -1.58 -5.09
N ASP A 82 -16.86 -2.81 -4.82
CA ASP A 82 -15.94 -3.94 -4.77
C ASP A 82 -15.42 -4.39 -6.13
N THR A 83 -16.09 -4.01 -7.23
CA THR A 83 -15.60 -4.31 -8.58
C THR A 83 -14.47 -3.37 -8.97
N LYS A 84 -14.67 -2.07 -8.74
CA LYS A 84 -13.70 -1.02 -9.10
C LYS A 84 -12.63 -0.80 -8.04
N LYS A 85 -12.84 -1.35 -6.82
CA LYS A 85 -11.98 -1.15 -5.65
C LYS A 85 -11.79 0.33 -5.31
N ILE A 86 -12.90 1.08 -5.33
CA ILE A 86 -12.94 2.51 -5.00
C ILE A 86 -13.98 2.82 -3.92
N VAL A 87 -13.74 3.88 -3.18
CA VAL A 87 -14.73 4.45 -2.26
C VAL A 87 -15.80 5.17 -3.08
N THR A 88 -17.07 4.96 -2.73
CA THR A 88 -18.22 5.61 -3.35
C THR A 88 -18.96 6.47 -2.31
N ALA A 89 -19.54 7.58 -2.73
CA ALA A 89 -20.44 8.41 -1.94
C ALA A 89 -21.15 9.40 -2.86
N GLU A 90 -22.28 9.92 -2.42
CA GLU A 90 -22.99 11.00 -3.12
C GLU A 90 -22.16 12.30 -3.13
N PRO A 91 -22.31 13.17 -4.15
CA PRO A 91 -21.56 14.41 -4.25
C PRO A 91 -21.67 15.29 -3.00
N ASP A 92 -22.83 15.34 -2.34
CA ASP A 92 -23.03 16.15 -1.14
C ASP A 92 -22.32 15.59 0.10
N VAL A 93 -22.18 14.26 0.18
CA VAL A 93 -21.36 13.60 1.21
C VAL A 93 -19.88 13.96 1.02
N TRP A 94 -19.39 13.98 -0.23
CA TRP A 94 -18.03 14.46 -0.53
C TRP A 94 -17.84 15.93 -0.19
N LYS A 95 -18.81 16.80 -0.50
CA LYS A 95 -18.74 18.24 -0.17
C LYS A 95 -18.62 18.45 1.33
N GLY A 96 -19.44 17.74 2.11
CA GLY A 96 -19.43 17.82 3.57
C GLY A 96 -18.15 17.33 4.24
N LEU A 97 -17.26 16.62 3.52
CA LEU A 97 -15.94 16.24 3.99
C LEU A 97 -14.84 17.22 3.54
N LEU A 98 -14.87 17.65 2.27
CA LEU A 98 -13.80 18.42 1.64
C LEU A 98 -13.87 19.92 1.91
N TYR A 99 -15.06 20.46 2.17
CA TYR A 99 -15.32 21.89 2.33
C TYR A 99 -15.89 22.22 3.71
N LYS A 100 -15.49 21.47 4.73
CA LYS A 100 -15.70 21.88 6.12
C LYS A 100 -14.90 23.12 6.46
#